data_AF-A0A1Q6ZVU8-F1
#
_entry.id   AF-A0A1Q6ZVU8-F1
#
_cell.length_a   1.000
_cell.length_b   1.000
_cell.length_c   1.000
_cell.angle_alpha   90.00
_cell.angle_beta   90.00
_cell.angle_gamma   90.00
#
_symmetry.space_group_name_H-M   'P 1'
#
loop_
_entity.id
_entity.type
_entity.pdbx_description
1 polymer ?
#
loop_
_entity_poly.entity_id
_entity_poly.type
_entity_poly.pdbx_seq_one_letter_code
_entity_poly.pdbx_strand_id
1 'polypeptide(L)'
;MSGRLPDIHSHFRGTHLHHLNYGIVLLAGVGAVLLFNRPTGRWLSATAILYGVGLALTFDEFGMWLHLNADYWQRASFDAVVAIGSLLGLLATAPTLKQFRPRHWATATALVAALAVFGVLLADSLRSAGRRLEPYLERVRPHQQP
;
A
#
# COMPACT_ATOMS: atom_id res chain seq x y z
N MET A 1 -11.50 34.25 20.20
CA MET A 1 -12.18 33.67 19.03
C MET A 1 -11.16 32.84 18.25
N SER A 2 -10.99 31.56 18.61
CA SER A 2 -10.10 30.64 17.90
C SER A 2 -10.91 29.91 16.83
N GLY A 3 -10.53 30.10 15.57
CA GLY A 3 -11.10 29.39 14.43
C GLY A 3 -10.88 27.89 14.60
N ARG A 4 -11.96 27.16 14.90
CA ARG A 4 -11.99 25.70 14.76
C ARG A 4 -11.91 25.42 13.27
N LEU A 5 -10.74 24.98 12.80
CA LEU A 5 -10.65 24.30 11.51
C LEU A 5 -11.66 23.13 11.53
N PRO A 6 -12.46 22.95 10.47
CA PRO A 6 -13.36 21.81 10.39
C PRO A 6 -12.51 20.55 10.46
N ASP A 7 -12.80 19.74 11.47
CA ASP A 7 -12.11 18.49 11.71
C ASP A 7 -12.40 17.56 10.52
N ILE A 8 -11.40 17.34 9.67
CA ILE A 8 -11.50 16.44 8.51
C ILE A 8 -11.54 14.98 8.94
N HIS A 9 -11.50 14.70 10.25
CA HIS A 9 -11.74 13.38 10.80
C HIS A 9 -13.25 13.09 10.80
N SER A 10 -13.68 12.23 9.89
CA SER A 10 -15.07 11.80 9.73
C SER A 10 -15.45 10.80 10.83
N HIS A 11 -15.96 11.33 11.94
CA HIS A 11 -16.57 10.52 12.99
C HIS A 11 -17.99 10.08 12.57
N PHE A 12 -18.14 8.87 12.03
CA PHE A 12 -19.46 8.24 11.89
C PHE A 12 -19.76 7.44 13.16
N ARG A 13 -20.65 7.97 14.02
CA ARG A 13 -21.28 7.22 15.12
C ARG A 13 -20.30 6.52 16.08
N GLY A 14 -19.21 7.19 16.45
CA GLY A 14 -18.20 6.65 17.37
C GLY A 14 -17.17 5.69 16.75
N THR A 15 -17.23 5.47 15.43
CA THR A 15 -16.22 4.72 14.68
C THR A 15 -15.35 5.68 13.89
N HIS A 16 -14.03 5.64 14.11
CA HIS A 16 -13.07 6.43 13.34
C HIS A 16 -12.95 5.84 11.94
N LEU A 17 -13.47 6.56 10.94
CA LEU A 17 -13.22 6.22 9.55
C LEU A 17 -11.84 6.73 9.16
N HIS A 18 -10.93 5.78 9.03
CA HIS A 18 -9.63 6.01 8.45
C HIS A 18 -9.77 6.47 6.99
N HIS A 19 -8.99 7.48 6.58
CA HIS A 19 -8.98 7.99 5.20
C HIS A 19 -8.56 6.92 4.18
N LEU A 20 -7.95 5.83 4.65
CA LEU A 20 -7.71 4.61 3.88
C LEU A 20 -8.99 4.12 3.17
N ASN A 21 -10.16 4.23 3.82
CA ASN A 21 -11.43 3.75 3.26
C ASN A 21 -11.83 4.56 2.01
N TYR A 22 -11.47 5.84 1.96
CA TYR A 22 -11.66 6.66 0.78
C TYR A 22 -10.77 6.21 -0.38
N GLY A 23 -9.54 5.80 -0.06
CA GLY A 23 -8.64 5.16 -1.02
C GLY A 23 -9.23 3.91 -1.65
N ILE A 24 -9.81 3.01 -0.84
CA ILE A 24 -10.45 1.77 -1.31
C ILE A 24 -11.64 2.06 -2.21
N VAL A 25 -12.55 2.95 -1.78
CA VAL A 25 -13.72 3.33 -2.58
C VAL A 25 -13.30 3.96 -3.91
N LEU A 26 -12.28 4.83 -3.87
CA LEU A 26 -11.72 5.44 -5.07
C LEU A 26 -11.10 4.39 -6.01
N LEU A 27 -10.32 3.44 -5.49
CA LEU A 27 -9.74 2.35 -6.27
C LEU A 27 -10.81 1.44 -6.88
N ALA A 28 -11.87 1.12 -6.13
CA ALA A 28 -12.99 0.34 -6.63
C ALA A 28 -13.72 1.07 -7.78
N GLY A 29 -13.98 2.38 -7.63
CA GLY A 29 -14.60 3.19 -8.67
C GLY A 29 -13.72 3.32 -9.92
N VAL A 30 -12.42 3.60 -9.74
CA VAL A 30 -11.46 3.68 -10.84
C VAL A 30 -11.31 2.32 -11.55
N GLY A 31 -11.26 1.22 -10.78
CA GLY A 31 -11.24 -0.14 -11.31
C GLY A 31 -12.49 -0.48 -12.12
N ALA A 32 -13.68 -0.08 -11.64
CA ALA A 32 -14.92 -0.23 -12.40
C ALA A 32 -14.88 0.57 -13.71
N VAL A 33 -14.39 1.80 -13.69
CA VAL A 33 -14.21 2.60 -14.91
C VAL A 33 -13.25 1.92 -15.89
N LEU A 34 -12.13 1.35 -15.43
CA LEU A 34 -11.19 0.62 -16.28
C LEU A 34 -11.73 -0.71 -16.80
N LEU A 35 -12.66 -1.33 -16.08
CA LEU A 35 -13.26 -2.62 -16.46
C LEU A 35 -14.39 -2.44 -17.47
N PHE A 36 -15.28 -1.47 -17.23
CA PHE A 36 -16.45 -1.23 -18.08
C PHE A 36 -16.18 -0.25 -19.22
N ASN A 37 -15.21 0.64 -19.07
CA ASN A 37 -14.78 1.54 -20.12
C ASN A 37 -13.34 1.25 -20.54
N ARG A 38 -13.01 1.58 -21.80
CA ARG A 38 -11.63 1.61 -22.29
C ARG A 38 -11.19 3.07 -22.42
N PRO A 39 -10.83 3.74 -21.30
CA PRO A 39 -10.43 5.14 -21.33
C PRO A 39 -9.22 5.33 -22.24
N THR A 40 -9.23 6.39 -23.05
CA THR A 40 -8.13 6.74 -23.97
C THR A 40 -7.73 8.21 -23.82
N GLY A 41 -6.51 8.55 -24.25
CA GLY A 41 -5.99 9.91 -24.22
C GLY A 41 -6.03 10.54 -22.83
N ARG A 42 -6.57 11.76 -22.73
CA ARG A 42 -6.64 12.54 -21.48
C ARG A 42 -7.42 11.83 -20.37
N TRP A 43 -8.43 11.04 -20.74
CA TRP A 43 -9.24 10.31 -19.78
C TRP A 43 -8.44 9.17 -19.14
N LEU A 44 -7.64 8.44 -19.94
CA LEU A 44 -6.72 7.41 -19.42
C LEU A 44 -5.72 8.01 -18.42
N SER A 45 -5.14 9.17 -18.74
CA SER A 45 -4.21 9.86 -17.85
C SER A 45 -4.88 10.28 -16.54
N ALA A 46 -6.09 10.82 -16.59
CA ALA A 46 -6.86 11.16 -15.40
C ALA A 46 -7.18 9.92 -14.55
N THR A 47 -7.61 8.82 -15.18
CA THR A 47 -7.86 7.55 -14.49
C THR A 47 -6.60 6.98 -13.84
N ALA A 48 -5.43 7.10 -14.49
CA ALA A 48 -4.15 6.67 -13.92
C ALA A 48 -3.72 7.53 -12.72
N ILE A 49 -3.93 8.85 -12.76
CA ILE A 49 -3.66 9.74 -11.62
C ILE A 49 -4.57 9.38 -10.45
N LEU A 50 -5.88 9.23 -10.69
CA LEU A 50 -6.85 8.87 -9.66
C LEU A 50 -6.55 7.49 -9.06
N TYR A 51 -6.10 6.53 -9.87
CA TYR A 51 -5.62 5.23 -9.41
C TYR A 51 -4.43 5.38 -8.44
N GLY A 52 -3.43 6.19 -8.81
CA GLY A 52 -2.27 6.48 -7.97
C GLY A 52 -2.64 7.16 -6.65
N VAL A 53 -3.56 8.13 -6.67
CA VAL A 53 -4.09 8.77 -5.46
C VAL A 53 -4.81 7.77 -4.56
N GLY A 54 -5.63 6.90 -5.16
CA GLY A 54 -6.31 5.83 -4.42
C GLY A 54 -5.35 4.87 -3.74
N LEU A 55 -4.26 4.49 -4.42
CA LEU A 55 -3.20 3.67 -3.83
C LEU A 55 -2.52 4.41 -2.66
N ALA A 56 -2.11 5.67 -2.84
CA ALA A 56 -1.45 6.43 -1.79
C ALA A 56 -2.32 6.55 -0.53
N LEU A 57 -3.61 6.89 -0.70
CA LEU A 57 -4.57 6.98 0.40
C LEU A 57 -4.77 5.63 1.11
N THR A 58 -4.79 4.53 0.36
CA THR A 58 -5.02 3.19 0.94
C THR A 58 -3.81 2.69 1.73
N PHE A 59 -2.60 2.92 1.23
CA PHE A 59 -1.37 2.34 1.81
C PHE A 59 -0.67 3.23 2.86
N ASP A 60 -1.05 4.50 2.99
CA ASP A 60 -0.53 5.42 4.03
C ASP A 60 -0.73 4.87 5.45
N GLU A 61 -1.84 4.16 5.68
CA GLU A 61 -2.15 3.52 6.96
C GLU A 61 -2.08 1.97 6.88
N PHE A 62 -1.30 1.43 5.94
CA PHE A 62 -1.14 -0.03 5.78
C PHE A 62 -0.70 -0.75 7.05
N GLY A 63 0.04 -0.06 7.92
CA GLY A 63 0.39 -0.54 9.24
C GLY A 63 -0.81 -0.89 10.13
N MET A 64 -1.88 -0.09 10.10
CA MET A 64 -3.12 -0.36 10.84
C MET A 64 -3.95 -1.50 10.25
N TRP A 65 -3.81 -1.76 8.95
CA TRP A 65 -4.39 -2.93 8.30
C TRP A 65 -3.83 -4.24 8.82
N LEU A 66 -2.52 -4.24 9.11
CA LEU A 66 -1.84 -5.43 9.60
C LEU A 66 -2.08 -5.65 11.10
N HIS A 67 -2.09 -4.59 11.93
CA HIS A 67 -2.42 -4.68 13.36
C HIS A 67 -3.00 -3.37 13.90
N LEU A 68 -3.94 -3.46 14.84
CA LEU A 68 -4.68 -2.31 15.43
C LEU A 68 -3.88 -1.38 16.37
N ASN A 69 -2.58 -1.61 16.61
CA ASN A 69 -1.81 -0.81 17.59
C ASN A 69 -0.87 0.18 16.90
N ALA A 70 -0.90 1.45 17.32
CA ALA A 70 -0.30 2.57 16.57
C ALA A 70 1.24 2.66 16.63
N ASP A 71 1.90 2.08 17.64
CA ASP A 71 3.25 2.53 18.02
C ASP A 71 4.41 2.01 17.15
N TYR A 72 4.22 0.91 16.41
CA TYR A 72 5.30 0.27 15.62
C TYR A 72 5.05 0.24 14.11
N TRP A 73 3.88 0.67 13.66
CA TRP A 73 3.37 0.31 12.33
C TRP A 73 3.52 1.40 11.27
N GLN A 74 3.95 2.62 11.65
CA GLN A 74 4.34 3.66 10.69
C GLN A 74 5.49 3.20 9.77
N ARG A 75 6.44 2.40 10.28
CA ARG A 75 7.51 1.83 9.44
C ARG A 75 6.97 0.86 8.40
N ALA A 76 6.02 0.00 8.78
CA ALA A 76 5.38 -0.93 7.84
C ALA A 76 4.56 -0.20 6.77
N SER A 77 3.82 0.86 7.14
CA SER A 77 3.16 1.75 6.18
C SER A 77 4.14 2.38 5.21
N PHE A 78 5.22 2.97 5.73
CA PHE A 78 6.24 3.62 4.92
C PHE A 78 6.91 2.64 3.96
N ASP A 79 7.29 1.45 4.46
CA ASP A 79 7.88 0.39 3.63
C ASP A 79 6.92 -0.03 2.52
N ALA A 80 5.62 -0.17 2.81
CA ALA A 80 4.60 -0.52 1.81
C ALA A 80 4.43 0.55 0.73
N VAL A 81 4.38 1.84 1.11
CA VAL A 81 4.29 2.95 0.15
C VAL A 81 5.54 3.02 -0.73
N VAL A 82 6.73 2.94 -0.14
CA VAL A 82 8.00 2.94 -0.87
C VAL A 82 8.07 1.77 -1.83
N ALA A 83 7.60 0.61 -1.41
CA ALA A 83 7.59 -0.60 -2.22
C ALA A 83 6.69 -0.52 -3.45
N ILE A 84 5.44 -0.15 -3.22
CA ILE A 84 4.43 -0.07 -4.28
C ILE A 84 4.83 1.04 -5.25
N GLY A 85 5.27 2.19 -4.74
CA GLY A 85 5.81 3.28 -5.55
C GLY A 85 7.01 2.85 -6.39
N SER A 86 7.96 2.13 -5.77
CA SER A 86 9.14 1.61 -6.47
C SER A 86 8.76 0.60 -7.55
N LEU A 87 7.88 -0.35 -7.25
CA LEU A 87 7.38 -1.35 -8.20
C LEU A 87 6.68 -0.69 -9.39
N LEU A 88 5.80 0.29 -9.12
CA LEU A 88 5.07 0.99 -10.18
C LEU A 88 5.98 1.86 -11.03
N GLY A 89 6.90 2.62 -10.43
CA GLY A 89 7.89 3.42 -11.17
C GLY A 89 8.78 2.54 -12.04
N LEU A 90 9.11 1.35 -11.53
CA LEU A 90 9.89 0.37 -12.26
C LEU A 90 9.09 -0.31 -13.38
N LEU A 91 7.80 -0.63 -13.19
CA LEU A 91 6.93 -1.10 -14.27
C LEU A 91 6.68 -0.01 -15.34
N ALA A 92 6.59 1.26 -14.93
CA ALA A 92 6.40 2.39 -15.83
C ALA A 92 7.64 2.67 -16.70
N THR A 93 8.83 2.45 -16.14
CA THR A 93 10.11 2.59 -16.86
C THR A 93 10.57 1.31 -17.53
N ALA A 94 9.93 0.17 -17.23
CA ALA A 94 10.24 -1.10 -17.84
C ALA A 94 9.99 -1.03 -19.36
N PRO A 95 10.98 -1.34 -20.19
CA PRO A 95 10.80 -1.32 -21.64
C PRO A 95 9.75 -2.36 -22.03
N THR A 96 8.84 -1.97 -22.93
CA THR A 96 7.84 -2.87 -23.50
C THR A 96 8.54 -4.10 -24.09
N LEU A 97 8.10 -5.33 -23.73
CA LEU A 97 8.67 -6.63 -24.13
C LEU A 97 8.90 -6.83 -25.64
N LYS A 98 8.51 -5.88 -26.51
CA LYS A 98 8.69 -5.94 -27.97
C LYS A 98 9.98 -5.30 -28.50
N GLN A 99 10.80 -4.65 -27.67
CA GLN A 99 12.06 -3.99 -28.08
C GLN A 99 13.31 -4.56 -27.36
N PHE A 100 13.45 -5.89 -27.31
CA PHE A 100 14.60 -6.53 -26.64
C PHE A 100 15.94 -6.22 -27.34
N ARG A 101 16.72 -5.28 -26.77
CA ARG A 101 18.17 -5.11 -27.01
C ARG A 101 18.98 -5.66 -25.82
N PRO A 102 20.28 -5.98 -25.99
CA PRO A 102 21.12 -6.54 -24.91
C PRO A 102 21.26 -5.64 -23.66
N ARG A 103 21.10 -4.32 -23.79
CA ARG A 103 21.07 -3.36 -22.66
C ARG A 103 19.87 -3.56 -21.71
N HIS A 104 18.86 -4.32 -22.13
CA HIS A 104 17.63 -4.57 -21.36
C HIS A 104 17.80 -5.66 -20.30
N TRP A 105 18.87 -6.48 -20.40
CA TRP A 105 19.24 -7.42 -19.34
C TRP A 105 19.63 -6.68 -18.07
N ALA A 106 20.37 -5.57 -18.18
CA ALA A 106 20.71 -4.76 -17.02
C ALA A 106 19.47 -4.19 -16.32
N THR A 107 18.47 -3.72 -17.07
CA THR A 107 17.20 -3.25 -16.49
C THR A 107 16.38 -4.39 -15.91
N ALA A 108 16.29 -5.54 -16.57
CA ALA A 108 15.56 -6.71 -16.08
C ALA A 108 16.22 -7.30 -14.82
N THR A 109 17.55 -7.38 -14.78
CA THR A 109 18.31 -7.81 -13.60
C THR A 109 18.16 -6.81 -12.46
N ALA A 110 18.23 -5.50 -12.74
CA ALA A 110 17.93 -4.47 -11.74
C ALA A 110 16.49 -4.60 -11.22
N LEU A 111 15.55 -4.98 -12.09
CA LEU A 111 14.15 -5.24 -11.76
C LEU A 111 13.99 -6.38 -10.76
N VAL A 112 14.56 -7.53 -11.11
CA VAL A 112 14.51 -8.73 -10.29
C VAL A 112 15.26 -8.50 -8.97
N ALA A 113 16.40 -7.80 -9.01
CA ALA A 113 17.15 -7.44 -7.81
C ALA A 113 16.35 -6.49 -6.90
N ALA A 114 15.72 -5.45 -7.45
CA ALA A 114 14.89 -4.55 -6.68
C ALA A 114 13.67 -5.26 -6.06
N LEU A 115 13.00 -6.15 -6.82
CA LEU A 115 11.88 -6.95 -6.34
C LEU A 115 12.31 -7.94 -5.25
N ALA A 116 13.50 -8.55 -5.40
CA ALA A 116 14.06 -9.48 -4.42
C ALA A 116 14.49 -8.75 -3.14
N VAL A 117 15.21 -7.63 -3.25
CA VAL A 117 15.58 -6.78 -2.11
C VAL A 117 14.34 -6.32 -1.38
N PHE A 118 13.33 -5.86 -2.13
CA PHE A 118 12.06 -5.48 -1.55
C PHE A 118 11.37 -6.65 -0.83
N GLY A 119 11.27 -7.82 -1.47
CA GLY A 119 10.69 -9.02 -0.86
C GLY A 119 11.40 -9.42 0.43
N VAL A 120 12.74 -9.28 0.48
CA VAL A 120 13.54 -9.51 1.69
C VAL A 120 13.24 -8.48 2.77
N LEU A 121 13.20 -7.18 2.44
CA LEU A 121 12.88 -6.12 3.39
C LEU A 121 11.46 -6.26 3.96
N LEU A 122 10.49 -6.60 3.10
CA LEU A 122 9.11 -6.86 3.52
C LEU A 122 9.04 -8.10 4.42
N ALA A 123 9.70 -9.20 4.04
CA ALA A 123 9.74 -10.41 4.85
C ALA A 123 10.42 -10.16 6.20
N ASP A 124 11.48 -9.35 6.26
CA ASP A 124 12.15 -9.02 7.51
C ASP A 124 11.29 -8.10 8.40
N SER A 125 10.57 -7.15 7.80
CA SER A 125 9.59 -6.31 8.48
C SER A 125 8.46 -7.16 9.09
N LEU A 126 7.89 -8.09 8.32
CA LEU A 126 6.83 -9.02 8.77
C LEU A 126 7.33 -10.05 9.81
N ARG A 127 8.54 -10.59 9.65
CA ARG A 127 9.16 -11.49 10.64
C ARG A 127 9.51 -10.78 11.93
N SER A 128 9.95 -9.53 11.84
CA SER A 128 10.21 -8.68 13.01
C SER A 128 8.92 -8.32 13.74
N ALA A 129 7.81 -8.17 13.03
CA ALA A 129 6.49 -8.09 13.64
C ALA A 129 6.12 -9.39 14.36
N GLY A 130 6.23 -10.55 13.70
CA GLY A 130 5.88 -11.86 14.27
C GLY A 130 6.64 -12.21 15.56
N ARG A 131 7.97 -12.00 15.58
CA ARG A 131 8.82 -12.27 16.76
C ARG A 131 8.49 -11.41 17.99
N ARG A 132 7.82 -10.27 17.81
CA ARG A 132 7.41 -9.39 18.92
C ARG A 132 5.96 -9.62 19.38
N LEU A 133 5.17 -10.33 18.59
CA LEU A 133 3.78 -10.71 18.88
C LEU A 133 3.66 -12.02 19.68
N GLU A 134 4.62 -12.93 19.50
CA GLU A 134 4.73 -14.19 20.25
C GLU A 134 4.56 -14.03 21.78
N PRO A 135 5.25 -13.09 22.46
CA PRO A 135 5.08 -12.90 23.91
C PRO A 135 3.74 -12.27 24.34
N TYR A 136 2.98 -11.66 23.42
CA TYR A 136 1.63 -11.13 23.71
C TYR A 136 0.54 -12.18 23.49
N LEU A 137 0.69 -13.01 22.45
CA LEU A 137 -0.21 -14.14 22.20
C LEU A 137 -0.14 -15.19 23.31
N GLU A 138 1.03 -15.38 23.93
CA GLU A 138 1.18 -16.23 25.13
C GLU A 138 0.42 -15.70 26.34
N ARG A 139 0.23 -14.38 26.47
CA ARG A 139 -0.56 -13.79 27.57
C ARG A 139 -2.07 -13.84 27.34
N VAL A 140 -2.50 -13.89 26.07
CA VAL A 140 -3.91 -13.85 25.68
C VAL A 140 -4.46 -15.25 25.38
N ARG A 141 -3.59 -16.26 25.17
CA ARG A 141 -4.02 -17.67 25.09
C ARG A 141 -4.63 -18.04 26.46
N PRO A 142 -5.96 -18.18 26.57
CA PRO A 142 -6.55 -18.65 27.82
C PRO A 142 -5.98 -20.04 28.06
N HIS A 143 -5.64 -20.35 29.31
CA HIS A 143 -5.32 -21.70 29.72
C HIS A 143 -6.52 -22.62 29.39
N GLN A 144 -6.58 -23.16 28.17
CA GLN A 144 -7.33 -24.38 27.91
C GLN A 144 -6.53 -25.51 28.55
N GLN A 145 -6.75 -25.65 29.85
CA GLN A 145 -6.43 -26.88 30.56
C GLN A 145 -7.42 -27.97 30.08
N PRO A 146 -6.96 -29.19 29.79
CA PRO A 146 -7.83 -30.34 29.56
C PRO A 146 -8.63 -30.71 30.81
#